data_AF-A0ABD3FR16-F1
#
_entry.id   AF-A0ABD3FR16-F1
#
_cell.length_a   1.000
_cell.length_b   1.000
_cell.length_c   1.000
_cell.angle_alpha   90.00
_cell.angle_beta   90.00
_cell.angle_gamma   90.00
#
_symmetry.space_group_name_H-M   'P 1'
#
loop_
_entity.id
_entity.type
_entity.pdbx_description
1 polymer ?
#
loop_
_entity_poly.entity_id
_entity_poly.type
_entity_poly.pdbx_seq_one_letter_code
_entity_poly.pdbx_strand_id
1 'polypeptide(L)'
;MRFAFLLLVAAVSLISSGDAVSTQADVKSRLLRTHKKTDAYSTEEEERGLDKSVIKKLPEQFKNMYKYPENLKNTLASWHSGLQSVDDAVMYMKSLNMDFDAIDHFVTEYRKYITIHGLPY
;
A
#
# COMPACT_ATOMS: atom_id res chain seq x y z
N MET A 1 10.22 -38.51 17.62
CA MET A 1 11.13 -37.35 17.63
C MET A 1 10.35 -36.14 18.08
N ARG A 2 10.86 -35.43 19.09
CA ARG A 2 10.17 -34.38 19.85
C ARG A 2 10.49 -33.03 19.21
N PHE A 3 9.52 -32.37 18.60
CA PHE A 3 9.66 -30.98 18.19
C PHE A 3 8.93 -30.11 19.20
N ALA A 4 9.74 -29.49 20.06
CA ALA A 4 9.35 -28.47 21.00
C ALA A 4 9.03 -27.18 20.23
N PHE A 5 7.81 -26.66 20.35
CA PHE A 5 7.51 -25.29 19.99
C PHE A 5 7.46 -24.46 21.26
N LEU A 6 8.48 -23.63 21.39
CA LEU A 6 8.72 -22.70 22.48
C LEU A 6 7.63 -21.61 22.51
N LEU A 7 7.06 -21.41 23.70
CA LEU A 7 6.23 -20.26 24.06
C LEU A 7 7.05 -18.97 23.94
N LEU A 8 6.51 -17.95 23.27
CA LEU A 8 7.01 -16.58 23.35
C LEU A 8 5.87 -15.64 23.76
N VAL A 9 5.86 -15.28 25.04
CA VAL A 9 5.06 -14.18 25.62
C VAL A 9 5.89 -12.91 25.51
N ALA A 10 5.37 -11.89 24.84
CA ALA A 10 5.95 -10.55 24.85
C ALA A 10 5.00 -9.60 25.60
N ALA A 11 5.26 -9.40 26.89
CA ALA A 11 4.66 -8.33 27.67
C ALA A 11 5.40 -7.03 27.37
N VAL A 12 4.72 -6.07 26.74
CA VAL A 12 5.25 -4.71 26.56
C VAL A 12 4.76 -3.85 27.72
N SER A 13 5.62 -3.65 28.72
CA SER A 13 5.45 -2.62 29.74
C SER A 13 5.86 -1.27 29.16
N LEU A 14 4.87 -0.44 28.80
CA LEU A 14 5.14 0.96 28.45
C LEU A 14 5.49 1.74 29.72
N ILE A 15 6.71 2.29 29.69
CA ILE A 15 7.32 3.10 30.73
C ILE A 15 6.54 4.41 30.88
N SER A 16 6.23 4.73 32.14
CA SER A 16 5.68 5.99 32.63
C SER A 16 6.78 7.06 32.79
N SER A 17 6.33 8.32 32.85
CA SER A 17 7.05 9.61 33.06
C SER A 17 7.33 10.42 31.79
N GLY A 18 7.04 11.72 31.73
CA GLY A 18 6.48 12.61 32.74
C GLY A 18 6.24 14.02 32.18
N ASP A 19 5.43 14.75 32.93
CA ASP A 19 5.26 16.20 33.07
C ASP A 19 4.75 17.10 31.94
N ALA A 20 3.84 17.96 32.41
CA ALA A 20 3.04 18.92 31.69
C ALA A 20 3.84 20.14 31.24
N VAL A 21 3.59 20.58 30.01
CA VAL A 21 3.70 22.00 29.64
C VAL A 21 2.41 22.39 28.94
N SER A 22 1.60 23.14 29.70
CA SER A 22 0.50 23.95 29.19
C SER A 22 1.08 25.09 28.36
N THR A 23 0.79 25.10 27.06
CA THR A 23 0.82 26.32 26.27
C THR A 23 -0.50 26.44 25.53
N GLN A 24 -1.36 27.29 26.09
CA GLN A 24 -2.51 27.89 25.42
C GLN A 24 -2.00 28.62 24.18
N ALA A 25 -2.20 28.02 23.00
CA ALA A 25 -1.98 28.68 21.71
C ALA A 25 -3.34 29.06 21.13
N ASP A 26 -3.59 30.35 21.21
CA ASP A 26 -4.73 31.08 20.67
C ASP A 26 -4.90 30.86 19.15
N VAL A 27 -6.15 30.61 18.77
CA VAL A 27 -6.83 30.89 17.50
C VAL A 27 -5.97 31.00 16.22
N LYS A 28 -6.02 29.95 15.39
CA LYS A 28 -6.33 30.11 13.95
C LYS A 28 -6.85 28.80 13.37
N SER A 29 -8.17 28.61 13.38
CA SER A 29 -8.81 27.58 12.56
C SER A 29 -8.61 27.95 11.08
N ARG A 30 -7.50 27.47 10.50
CA ARG A 30 -7.34 27.42 9.04
C ARG A 30 -8.45 26.53 8.51
N LEU A 31 -9.48 27.15 7.93
CA LEU A 31 -10.51 26.49 7.14
C LEU A 31 -9.82 25.72 6.00
N LEU A 32 -9.67 24.41 6.19
CA LEU A 32 -9.38 23.50 5.11
C LEU A 32 -10.58 23.56 4.16
N ARG A 33 -10.32 23.98 2.93
CA ARG A 33 -11.29 24.00 1.84
C ARG A 33 -11.96 22.63 1.76
N THR A 34 -13.22 22.56 2.14
CA THR A 34 -14.04 21.35 2.08
C THR A 34 -14.27 21.02 0.61
N HIS A 35 -13.58 19.99 0.11
CA HIS A 35 -13.93 19.39 -1.16
C HIS A 35 -15.26 18.67 -0.98
N LYS A 36 -16.31 19.24 -1.59
CA LYS A 36 -17.59 18.58 -1.82
C LYS A 36 -17.30 17.25 -2.50
N LYS A 37 -17.68 16.12 -1.87
CA LYS A 37 -17.77 14.82 -2.55
C LYS A 37 -18.79 14.99 -3.68
N THR A 38 -18.30 15.30 -4.87
CA THR A 38 -18.93 14.79 -6.08
C THR A 38 -18.56 13.31 -6.11
N ASP A 39 -19.56 12.44 -6.29
CA ASP A 39 -19.34 11.02 -6.56
C ASP A 39 -18.56 10.89 -7.87
N ALA A 40 -17.25 11.08 -7.80
CA ALA A 40 -16.31 10.98 -8.89
C ALA A 40 -15.94 9.51 -9.07
N TYR A 41 -16.95 8.67 -9.32
CA TYR A 41 -16.72 7.27 -9.63
C TYR A 41 -16.25 7.06 -11.08
N SER A 42 -16.04 8.13 -11.87
CA SER A 42 -15.86 7.99 -13.32
C SER A 42 -14.74 8.80 -13.97
N THR A 43 -14.02 9.67 -13.26
CA THR A 43 -13.02 10.57 -13.89
C THR A 43 -11.61 10.50 -13.28
N GLU A 44 -11.39 9.76 -12.19
CA GLU A 44 -10.06 9.57 -11.60
C GLU A 44 -9.27 8.38 -12.20
N GLU A 45 -9.90 7.59 -13.08
CA GLU A 45 -9.30 6.35 -13.58
C GLU A 45 -8.32 6.54 -14.74
N GLU A 46 -8.37 7.66 -15.47
CA GLU A 46 -7.54 7.86 -16.66
C GLU A 46 -6.11 8.34 -16.33
N GLU A 47 -5.90 8.93 -15.15
CA GLU A 47 -4.58 9.41 -14.70
C GLU A 47 -3.69 8.28 -14.12
N ARG A 48 -4.23 7.06 -13.93
CA ARG A 48 -3.50 5.94 -13.30
C ARG A 48 -2.66 5.12 -14.28
N GLY A 49 -2.55 5.52 -15.54
CA GLY A 49 -1.54 5.02 -16.48
C GLY A 49 -1.77 3.60 -17.05
N LEU A 50 -2.89 2.93 -16.73
CA LEU A 50 -3.27 1.64 -17.33
C LEU A 50 -4.63 1.77 -18.03
N ASP A 51 -4.76 1.18 -19.22
CA ASP A 51 -5.98 1.24 -20.02
C ASP A 51 -7.17 0.58 -19.27
N LYS A 52 -8.35 1.23 -19.29
CA LYS A 52 -9.58 0.75 -18.63
C LYS A 52 -9.97 -0.67 -19.04
N SER A 53 -9.70 -1.07 -20.28
CA SER A 53 -9.95 -2.42 -20.79
C SER A 53 -9.05 -3.47 -20.14
N VAL A 54 -7.80 -3.12 -19.82
CA VAL A 54 -6.87 -3.96 -19.08
C VAL A 54 -7.32 -4.06 -17.61
N ILE A 55 -7.67 -2.92 -16.99
CA ILE A 55 -8.16 -2.88 -15.60
C ILE A 55 -9.38 -3.79 -15.40
N LYS A 56 -10.33 -3.81 -16.36
CA LYS A 56 -11.52 -4.67 -16.29
C LYS A 56 -11.20 -6.17 -16.26
N LYS A 57 -10.07 -6.59 -16.85
CA LYS A 57 -9.62 -7.99 -16.91
C LYS A 57 -8.80 -8.39 -15.69
N LEU A 58 -8.39 -7.44 -14.85
CA LEU A 58 -7.60 -7.74 -13.66
C LEU A 58 -8.38 -8.57 -12.62
N PRO A 59 -7.67 -9.39 -11.82
CA PRO A 59 -8.26 -9.97 -10.62
C PRO A 59 -8.73 -8.87 -9.66
N GLU A 60 -9.78 -9.16 -8.87
CA GLU A 60 -10.47 -8.15 -8.04
C GLU A 60 -9.54 -7.42 -7.07
N GLN A 61 -8.57 -8.13 -6.49
CA GLN A 61 -7.58 -7.54 -5.60
C GLN A 61 -6.77 -6.41 -6.27
N PHE A 62 -6.45 -6.53 -7.56
CA PHE A 62 -5.71 -5.51 -8.31
C PHE A 62 -6.62 -4.36 -8.76
N LYS A 63 -7.89 -4.63 -9.09
CA LYS A 63 -8.88 -3.58 -9.34
C LYS A 63 -9.04 -2.66 -8.13
N ASN A 64 -9.05 -3.26 -6.94
CA ASN A 64 -9.13 -2.52 -5.68
C ASN A 64 -7.90 -1.64 -5.42
N MET A 65 -6.73 -1.95 -5.99
CA MET A 65 -5.54 -1.09 -5.89
C MET A 65 -5.69 0.20 -6.72
N TYR A 66 -6.41 0.15 -7.85
CA TYR A 66 -6.80 1.36 -8.58
C TYR A 66 -7.84 2.12 -7.78
N LYS A 67 -8.92 1.48 -7.35
CA LYS A 67 -10.01 2.16 -6.66
C LYS A 67 -9.58 2.87 -5.36
N TYR A 68 -8.57 2.33 -4.68
CA TYR A 68 -8.16 2.74 -3.36
C TYR A 68 -6.62 2.82 -3.26
N PRO A 69 -6.01 4.03 -3.21
CA PRO A 69 -4.55 4.18 -3.21
C PRO A 69 -3.87 3.57 -1.98
N GLU A 70 -4.56 3.50 -0.85
CA GLU A 70 -4.11 2.81 0.36
C GLU A 70 -3.93 1.30 0.14
N ASN A 71 -4.77 0.68 -0.69
CA ASN A 71 -4.66 -0.75 -1.02
C ASN A 71 -3.43 -1.01 -1.88
N LEU A 72 -3.10 -0.11 -2.82
CA LEU A 72 -1.85 -0.17 -3.57
C LEU A 72 -0.66 -0.15 -2.59
N LYS A 73 -0.58 0.85 -1.72
CA LYS A 73 0.52 0.97 -0.75
C LYS A 73 0.65 -0.27 0.15
N ASN A 74 -0.46 -0.75 0.70
CA ASN A 74 -0.48 -1.92 1.58
C ASN A 74 -0.07 -3.19 0.83
N THR A 75 -0.49 -3.33 -0.43
CA THR A 75 -0.11 -4.48 -1.27
C THR A 75 1.38 -4.46 -1.58
N LEU A 76 1.94 -3.31 -1.97
CA LEU A 76 3.37 -3.18 -2.25
C LEU A 76 4.22 -3.46 -1.00
N ALA A 77 3.77 -3.01 0.18
CA ALA A 77 4.40 -3.34 1.45
C ALA A 77 4.34 -4.85 1.75
N SER A 78 3.20 -5.48 1.49
CA SER A 78 3.01 -6.92 1.63
C SER A 78 3.93 -7.71 0.68
N TRP A 79 4.05 -7.27 -0.57
CA TRP A 79 4.96 -7.87 -1.56
C TRP A 79 6.41 -7.80 -1.10
N HIS A 80 6.86 -6.68 -0.54
CA HIS A 80 8.20 -6.62 0.03
C HIS A 80 8.38 -7.62 1.18
N SER A 81 7.38 -7.79 2.04
CA SER A 81 7.47 -8.75 3.15
C SER A 81 7.43 -10.23 2.72
N GLY A 82 6.72 -10.55 1.62
CA GLY A 82 6.41 -11.94 1.23
C GLY A 82 7.07 -12.43 -0.05
N LEU A 83 7.27 -11.54 -1.03
CA LEU A 83 7.91 -11.84 -2.33
C LEU A 83 9.36 -11.35 -2.37
N GLN A 84 9.69 -10.30 -1.62
CA GLN A 84 11.04 -9.71 -1.49
C GLN A 84 11.59 -9.09 -2.78
N SER A 85 11.66 -9.82 -3.89
CA SER A 85 12.22 -9.34 -5.16
C SER A 85 11.15 -8.91 -6.17
N VAL A 86 11.59 -8.11 -7.16
CA VAL A 86 10.73 -7.74 -8.31
C VAL A 86 10.41 -8.96 -9.18
N ASP A 87 11.34 -9.91 -9.31
CA ASP A 87 11.15 -11.10 -10.14
C ASP A 87 10.09 -12.04 -9.56
N ASP A 88 10.05 -12.18 -8.23
CA ASP A 88 9.01 -12.93 -7.52
C ASP A 88 7.63 -12.28 -7.70
N ALA A 89 7.56 -10.94 -7.70
CA ALA A 89 6.34 -10.21 -8.03
C ALA A 89 5.88 -10.47 -9.48
N VAL A 90 6.81 -10.50 -10.44
CA VAL A 90 6.51 -10.85 -11.84
C VAL A 90 5.99 -12.29 -11.95
N MET A 91 6.64 -13.25 -11.29
CA MET A 91 6.22 -14.65 -11.29
C MET A 91 4.82 -14.82 -10.69
N TYR A 92 4.56 -14.14 -9.57
CA TYR A 92 3.24 -14.12 -8.94
C TYR A 92 2.17 -13.60 -9.90
N MET A 93 2.38 -12.45 -10.54
CA MET A 93 1.39 -11.88 -11.46
C MET A 93 1.19 -12.73 -12.72
N LYS A 94 2.26 -13.34 -13.26
CA LYS A 94 2.16 -14.33 -14.35
C LYS A 94 1.34 -15.55 -13.96
N SER A 95 1.48 -16.03 -12.72
CA SER A 95 0.68 -17.16 -12.20
C SER A 95 -0.82 -16.86 -12.14
N LEU A 96 -1.19 -15.57 -12.14
CA LEU A 96 -2.57 -15.09 -12.17
C LEU A 96 -3.05 -14.79 -13.59
N ASN A 97 -2.29 -15.19 -14.61
CA ASN A 97 -2.55 -14.92 -16.03
C ASN A 97 -2.80 -13.44 -16.33
N MET A 98 -2.10 -12.55 -15.63
CA MET A 98 -2.20 -11.11 -15.88
C MET A 98 -1.59 -10.74 -17.24
N ASP A 99 -2.19 -9.73 -17.85
CA ASP A 99 -1.68 -9.14 -19.09
C ASP A 99 -0.30 -8.51 -18.88
N PHE A 100 0.55 -8.51 -19.91
CA PHE A 100 1.90 -7.98 -19.82
C PHE A 100 1.92 -6.49 -19.45
N ASP A 101 0.99 -5.69 -20.01
CA ASP A 101 0.91 -4.26 -19.72
C ASP A 101 0.56 -4.01 -18.25
N ALA A 102 -0.30 -4.86 -17.67
CA ALA A 102 -0.62 -4.79 -16.25
C ALA A 102 0.59 -5.17 -15.37
N ILE A 103 1.32 -6.21 -15.75
CA ILE A 103 2.52 -6.64 -15.02
C ILE A 103 3.57 -5.52 -15.01
N ASP A 104 3.84 -4.91 -16.17
CA ASP A 104 4.82 -3.83 -16.29
C ASP A 104 4.45 -2.62 -15.42
N HIS A 105 3.17 -2.26 -15.40
CA HIS A 105 2.65 -1.20 -14.53
C HIS A 105 2.91 -1.49 -13.04
N PHE A 106 2.52 -2.67 -12.54
CA PHE A 106 2.70 -3.00 -11.12
C PHE A 106 4.17 -3.22 -10.74
N VAL A 107 5.00 -3.73 -11.65
CA VAL A 107 6.46 -3.79 -11.47
C VAL A 107 7.04 -2.39 -11.33
N THR A 108 6.60 -1.45 -12.17
CA THR A 108 7.05 -0.06 -12.11
C THR A 108 6.68 0.58 -10.76
N GLU A 109 5.45 0.39 -10.30
CA GLU A 109 5.01 0.88 -8.99
C GLU A 109 5.77 0.21 -7.83
N TYR A 110 6.07 -1.08 -7.93
CA TYR A 110 6.83 -1.79 -6.91
C TYR A 110 8.29 -1.35 -6.85
N ARG A 111 8.95 -1.14 -8.00
CA ARG A 111 10.30 -0.57 -8.07
C ARG A 111 10.38 0.83 -7.47
N LYS A 112 9.38 1.68 -7.75
CA LYS A 112 9.27 3.01 -7.14
C LYS A 112 9.14 2.88 -5.62
N TYR A 113 8.29 1.98 -5.13
CA TYR A 113 8.11 1.73 -3.71
C TYR A 113 9.42 1.32 -3.03
N ILE A 114 10.14 0.34 -3.58
CA ILE A 114 11.45 -0.12 -3.09
C ILE A 114 12.45 1.05 -3.03
N THR A 115 12.54 1.83 -4.11
CA THR A 115 13.46 2.96 -4.22
C THR A 115 13.16 4.04 -3.18
N ILE A 116 11.89 4.43 -3.01
CA ILE A 116 11.47 5.46 -2.05
C ILE A 116 11.77 5.05 -0.61
N HIS A 117 11.67 3.75 -0.29
CA HIS A 117 11.86 3.23 1.07
C HIS A 117 13.27 2.69 1.34
N GLY A 118 14.18 2.76 0.37
CA GLY A 118 15.55 2.26 0.52
C GLY A 118 15.64 0.75 0.75
N LEU A 119 14.71 -0.01 0.18
CA LEU A 119 14.62 -1.45 0.35
C LEU A 119 15.56 -2.17 -0.64
N PRO A 120 16.09 -3.36 -0.28
CA PRO A 120 16.93 -4.14 -1.18
C PRO A 120 16.11 -4.67 -2.38
N TYR A 121 16.82 -4.91 -3.50
CA TYR A 121 16.27 -5.47 -4.74
C TYR A 121 16.28 -7.00 -4.75
#